data_AF-A0A968XNF7-F1
#
_entry.id   AF-A0A968XNF7-F1
#
_cell.length_a   1.000
_cell.length_b   1.000
_cell.length_c   1.000
_cell.angle_alpha   90.00
_cell.angle_beta   90.00
_cell.angle_gamma   90.00
#
_symmetry.space_group_name_H-M   'P 1'
#
loop_
_entity.id
_entity.type
_entity.pdbx_description
1 polymer ?
#
loop_
_entity_poly.entity_id
_entity_poly.type
_entity_poly.pdbx_seq_one_letter_code
_entity_poly.pdbx_strand_id
1 'polypeptide(L)'
;MNGTELPDPTPELIFRYPETGYHVQKFGNGQEAKYWYGFSRETIKNRELWGFSVLVNGKIAQAPPFFFDVEATASGQHATRYLIGEIEADFIDASVDDDEDLISTDRQELDWDDERLKIFLVWGKKLARDTLRECTDFRGEAAAKALTEDVDIERRIHKLDQPSALQVRSFIRILGNADVEPEQSRNLVDTLLRAYEYRQFHDVISEIENAASHPEKLAEILRRLSDWRVMESRAILEIIKGRLEILEKFEEMLCNDAPETASARTPENMHDLLAGNPWLLNPEWQVLAEEKTISRQLREWGQKDLSDYNGRYDFLALGSESNLAIIEIKRPDHPATYDEMSRLIGYQDKLSLAHSRPIKMVFICGRNPQVSDQTMKGFQENPHFELRFWNKVFERTKSTYIHYRAILEGSVSSPDFVAKEEEIRRTRDLLTHGIHRGSEARSEGIPKQDVDYKKSQESGQSGS
;
A
#
# COMPACT_ATOMS: atom_id res chain seq x y z
N MET A 1 -11.83 -57.86 -20.55
CA MET A 1 -13.05 -57.21 -20.06
C MET A 1 -12.65 -56.39 -18.85
N ASN A 2 -12.85 -55.07 -18.90
CA ASN A 2 -13.24 -54.26 -17.75
C ASN A 2 -14.12 -53.17 -18.35
N GLY A 3 -15.42 -53.47 -18.47
CA GLY A 3 -16.45 -52.63 -19.09
C GLY A 3 -16.81 -51.41 -18.26
N THR A 4 -15.81 -50.71 -17.72
CA THR A 4 -15.92 -49.34 -17.25
C THR A 4 -15.56 -48.46 -18.42
N GLU A 5 -16.52 -47.65 -18.91
CA GLU A 5 -16.20 -46.53 -19.79
C GLU A 5 -15.05 -45.75 -19.16
N LEU A 6 -13.97 -45.56 -19.92
CA LEU A 6 -12.91 -44.64 -19.51
C LEU A 6 -13.57 -43.27 -19.34
N PRO A 7 -13.41 -42.60 -18.18
CA PRO A 7 -14.00 -41.29 -17.97
C PRO A 7 -13.53 -40.36 -19.08
N ASP A 8 -14.45 -39.59 -19.64
CA ASP A 8 -14.15 -38.56 -20.63
C ASP A 8 -13.02 -37.67 -20.06
N PRO A 9 -11.83 -37.65 -20.69
CA PRO A 9 -10.69 -36.89 -20.19
C PRO A 9 -10.88 -35.38 -20.34
N THR A 10 -11.99 -34.93 -20.94
CA THR A 10 -12.31 -33.52 -21.13
C THR A 10 -12.48 -32.83 -19.76
N PRO A 11 -11.66 -31.82 -19.45
CA PRO A 11 -11.78 -31.07 -18.20
C PRO A 11 -13.11 -30.31 -18.13
N GLU A 12 -13.54 -29.90 -16.93
CA GLU A 12 -14.72 -29.06 -16.79
C GLU A 12 -14.53 -27.74 -17.57
N LEU A 13 -15.40 -27.54 -18.57
CA LEU A 13 -15.38 -26.37 -19.44
C LEU A 13 -16.31 -25.29 -18.86
N ILE A 14 -15.78 -24.08 -18.74
CA ILE A 14 -16.58 -22.90 -18.37
C ILE A 14 -17.10 -22.14 -19.59
N PHE A 15 -16.64 -22.53 -20.78
CA PHE A 15 -17.12 -22.05 -22.07
C PHE A 15 -16.99 -23.17 -23.11
N ARG A 16 -17.97 -23.28 -24.02
CA ARG A 16 -17.94 -24.18 -25.16
C ARG A 16 -18.64 -23.54 -26.37
N TYR A 17 -18.03 -23.65 -27.54
CA TYR A 17 -18.63 -23.25 -28.81
C TYR A 17 -18.64 -24.42 -29.82
N PRO A 18 -19.78 -24.67 -30.48
CA PRO A 18 -21.12 -24.26 -30.07
C PRO A 18 -21.50 -24.88 -28.70
N GLU A 19 -22.51 -24.36 -28.02
CA GLU A 19 -22.95 -24.88 -26.71
C GLU A 19 -23.22 -26.40 -26.74
N THR A 20 -23.73 -26.90 -27.87
CA THR A 20 -23.91 -28.34 -28.14
C THR A 20 -23.59 -28.67 -29.60
N GLY A 21 -23.09 -29.89 -29.85
CA GLY A 21 -22.77 -30.36 -31.21
C GLY A 21 -21.51 -29.71 -31.80
N TYR A 22 -21.55 -29.47 -33.12
CA TYR A 22 -20.44 -28.91 -33.91
C TYR A 22 -20.91 -27.74 -34.77
N HIS A 23 -20.02 -26.76 -34.96
CA HIS A 23 -20.18 -25.75 -36.01
C HIS A 23 -19.63 -26.30 -37.34
N VAL A 24 -20.29 -25.98 -38.46
CA VAL A 24 -19.88 -26.48 -39.78
C VAL A 24 -19.23 -25.36 -40.59
N GLN A 25 -17.94 -25.50 -40.89
CA GLN A 25 -17.21 -24.67 -41.85
C GLN A 25 -17.24 -25.31 -43.23
N LYS A 26 -17.61 -24.54 -44.26
CA LYS A 26 -17.56 -24.97 -45.66
C LYS A 26 -16.39 -24.31 -46.38
N PHE A 27 -15.66 -25.08 -47.20
CA PHE A 27 -14.49 -24.62 -47.97
C PHE A 27 -14.75 -24.47 -49.47
N GLY A 28 -15.90 -24.95 -49.95
CA GLY A 28 -16.23 -25.04 -51.38
C GLY A 28 -16.09 -26.48 -51.90
N ASN A 29 -16.60 -26.76 -53.09
CA ASN A 29 -16.53 -28.09 -53.74
C ASN A 29 -17.05 -29.28 -52.88
N GLY A 30 -17.98 -29.01 -51.95
CA GLY A 30 -18.51 -30.03 -51.04
C GLY A 30 -17.60 -30.38 -49.85
N GLN A 31 -16.43 -29.75 -49.72
CA GLN A 31 -15.55 -29.92 -48.57
C GLN A 31 -16.07 -29.13 -47.37
N GLU A 32 -16.19 -29.79 -46.22
CA GLU A 32 -16.58 -29.19 -44.96
C GLU A 32 -15.83 -29.79 -43.77
N ALA A 33 -15.59 -28.97 -42.75
CA ALA A 33 -15.11 -29.42 -41.45
C ALA A 33 -16.13 -29.06 -40.38
N LYS A 34 -16.36 -29.97 -39.43
CA LYS A 34 -17.19 -29.71 -38.25
C LYS A 34 -16.27 -29.51 -37.06
N TYR A 35 -16.52 -28.52 -36.20
CA TYR A 35 -15.63 -28.29 -35.06
C TYR A 35 -16.36 -27.82 -33.80
N TRP A 36 -15.72 -28.05 -32.66
CA TRP A 36 -16.04 -27.39 -31.40
C TRP A 36 -14.76 -27.02 -30.66
N TYR A 37 -14.85 -26.06 -29.74
CA TYR A 37 -13.79 -25.76 -28.80
C TYR A 37 -14.37 -25.30 -27.46
N GLY A 38 -13.54 -25.31 -26.42
CA GLY A 38 -13.92 -24.83 -25.11
C GLY A 38 -12.74 -24.38 -24.27
N PHE A 39 -13.06 -23.64 -23.21
CA PHE A 39 -12.09 -23.09 -22.27
C PHE A 39 -12.30 -23.68 -20.89
N SER A 40 -11.23 -24.13 -20.27
CA SER A 40 -11.23 -24.57 -18.87
C SER A 40 -11.03 -23.39 -17.91
N ARG A 41 -11.52 -23.53 -16.68
CA ARG A 41 -11.28 -22.54 -15.60
C ARG A 41 -9.83 -22.54 -15.16
N GLU A 42 -9.30 -23.73 -14.91
CA GLU A 42 -7.92 -23.96 -14.48
C GLU A 42 -7.07 -24.45 -15.66
N THR A 43 -5.75 -24.41 -15.52
CA THR A 43 -4.86 -25.00 -16.53
C THR A 43 -5.19 -26.48 -16.71
N ILE A 44 -5.35 -26.91 -17.96
CA ILE A 44 -5.54 -28.31 -18.30
C ILE A 44 -4.25 -29.06 -17.95
N LYS A 45 -4.31 -29.94 -16.94
CA LYS A 45 -3.11 -30.59 -16.38
C LYS A 45 -2.38 -31.48 -17.38
N ASN A 46 -3.12 -32.14 -18.27
CA ASN A 46 -2.56 -32.97 -19.32
C ASN A 46 -2.29 -32.13 -20.57
N ARG A 47 -1.02 -31.93 -20.90
CA ARG A 47 -0.59 -31.17 -22.08
C ARG A 47 -1.04 -31.80 -23.41
N GLU A 48 -1.21 -33.13 -23.43
CA GLU A 48 -1.73 -33.88 -24.58
C GLU A 48 -3.21 -33.60 -24.87
N LEU A 49 -3.86 -32.67 -24.16
CA LEU A 49 -5.23 -32.23 -24.41
C LEU A 49 -5.30 -30.79 -24.92
N TRP A 50 -4.17 -30.10 -25.05
CA TRP A 50 -4.15 -28.68 -25.39
C TRP A 50 -4.41 -28.44 -26.87
N GLY A 51 -5.25 -27.48 -27.20
CA GLY A 51 -5.54 -27.12 -28.59
C GLY A 51 -6.52 -28.09 -29.25
N PHE A 52 -6.34 -28.32 -30.55
CA PHE A 52 -7.30 -29.07 -31.37
C PHE A 52 -6.82 -30.49 -31.66
N SER A 53 -7.72 -31.47 -31.61
CA SER A 53 -7.56 -32.72 -32.35
C SER A 53 -8.21 -32.58 -33.73
N VAL A 54 -7.61 -33.16 -34.77
CA VAL A 54 -8.28 -33.33 -36.08
C VAL A 54 -8.63 -34.79 -36.27
N LEU A 55 -9.90 -35.06 -36.56
CA LEU A 55 -10.43 -36.38 -36.85
C LEU A 55 -10.80 -36.50 -38.32
N VAL A 56 -10.57 -37.69 -38.87
CA VAL A 56 -11.00 -38.10 -40.19
C VAL A 56 -11.72 -39.44 -40.03
N ASN A 57 -13.00 -39.50 -40.42
CA ASN A 57 -13.86 -40.67 -40.25
C ASN A 57 -13.87 -41.21 -38.81
N GLY A 58 -13.92 -40.29 -37.83
CA GLY A 58 -13.94 -40.61 -36.39
C GLY A 58 -12.61 -41.11 -35.81
N LYS A 59 -11.50 -41.04 -36.56
CA LYS A 59 -10.16 -41.39 -36.09
C LYS A 59 -9.27 -40.16 -36.03
N ILE A 60 -8.43 -40.06 -35.01
CA ILE A 60 -7.42 -39.00 -34.92
C ILE A 60 -6.49 -39.09 -36.14
N ALA A 61 -6.34 -37.97 -36.83
CA ALA A 61 -5.39 -37.74 -37.92
C ALA A 61 -4.36 -36.67 -37.54
N GLN A 62 -4.70 -35.74 -36.63
CA GLN A 62 -3.77 -34.84 -35.97
C GLN A 62 -4.00 -34.91 -34.45
N ALA A 63 -2.98 -35.31 -33.71
CA ALA A 63 -3.03 -35.37 -32.26
C ALA A 63 -2.72 -33.99 -31.64
N PRO A 64 -3.41 -33.60 -30.55
CA PRO A 64 -2.96 -32.51 -29.68
C PRO A 64 -1.63 -32.89 -28.98
N PRO A 65 -0.81 -31.91 -28.55
CA PRO A 65 -1.07 -30.47 -28.56
C PRO A 65 -0.92 -29.85 -29.95
N PHE A 66 -1.95 -29.16 -30.45
CA PHE A 66 -1.94 -28.63 -31.82
C PHE A 66 -2.76 -27.34 -31.98
N PHE A 67 -2.10 -26.30 -32.50
CA PHE A 67 -2.71 -25.00 -32.79
C PHE A 67 -2.28 -24.47 -34.17
N PHE A 68 -2.03 -25.36 -35.13
CA PHE A 68 -1.66 -24.98 -36.51
C PHE A 68 -0.43 -24.05 -36.58
N ASP A 69 0.58 -24.29 -35.73
CA ASP A 69 1.83 -23.51 -35.62
C ASP A 69 1.66 -22.02 -35.26
N VAL A 70 0.52 -21.64 -34.68
CA VAL A 70 0.30 -20.26 -34.25
C VAL A 70 0.70 -20.01 -32.80
N GLU A 71 1.06 -21.02 -32.02
CA GLU A 71 1.33 -20.93 -30.58
C GLU A 71 2.42 -19.90 -30.26
N ALA A 72 3.46 -19.82 -31.08
CA ALA A 72 4.58 -18.90 -30.89
C ALA A 72 4.30 -17.48 -31.41
N THR A 73 3.31 -17.30 -32.29
CA THR A 73 3.05 -16.02 -32.98
C THR A 73 1.73 -15.37 -32.61
N ALA A 74 0.83 -16.11 -31.96
CA ALA A 74 -0.46 -15.62 -31.51
C ALA A 74 -0.29 -14.76 -30.24
N SER A 75 -1.05 -13.67 -30.18
CA SER A 75 -1.32 -12.96 -28.93
C SER A 75 -2.04 -13.92 -27.96
N GLY A 76 -1.55 -14.04 -26.73
CA GLY A 76 -2.17 -14.91 -25.71
C GLY A 76 -1.58 -16.31 -25.60
N GLN A 77 -0.25 -16.46 -25.71
CA GLN A 77 0.43 -17.76 -25.58
C GLN A 77 0.06 -18.53 -24.30
N HIS A 78 -0.22 -17.84 -23.20
CA HIS A 78 -0.68 -18.46 -21.95
C HIS A 78 -2.06 -19.12 -22.06
N ALA A 79 -2.89 -18.70 -23.01
CA ALA A 79 -4.23 -19.27 -23.25
C ALA A 79 -4.19 -20.70 -23.82
N THR A 80 -3.05 -21.11 -24.41
CA THR A 80 -2.86 -22.48 -24.93
C THR A 80 -3.14 -23.57 -23.88
N ARG A 81 -2.87 -23.27 -22.61
CA ARG A 81 -3.04 -24.19 -21.48
C ARG A 81 -4.49 -24.38 -21.03
N TYR A 82 -5.43 -23.65 -21.63
CA TYR A 82 -6.84 -23.61 -21.25
C TYR A 82 -7.78 -23.99 -22.39
N LEU A 83 -7.25 -24.11 -23.61
CA LEU A 83 -8.02 -24.41 -24.81
C LEU A 83 -7.99 -25.93 -25.09
N ILE A 84 -9.15 -26.50 -25.32
CA ILE A 84 -9.34 -27.82 -25.94
C ILE A 84 -10.38 -27.70 -27.05
N GLY A 85 -10.20 -28.45 -28.12
CA GLY A 85 -11.15 -28.49 -29.22
C GLY A 85 -10.95 -29.67 -30.14
N GLU A 86 -11.87 -29.82 -31.07
CA GLU A 86 -11.95 -30.94 -31.98
C GLU A 86 -12.43 -30.48 -33.34
N ILE A 87 -11.86 -31.04 -34.41
CA ILE A 87 -12.20 -30.74 -35.79
C ILE A 87 -12.39 -32.06 -36.55
N GLU A 88 -13.60 -32.35 -37.00
CA GLU A 88 -13.93 -33.46 -37.90
C GLU A 88 -13.81 -32.99 -39.36
N ALA A 89 -12.90 -33.58 -40.13
CA ALA A 89 -12.53 -33.19 -41.49
C ALA A 89 -12.52 -34.41 -42.43
N ASP A 90 -13.67 -35.08 -42.57
CA ASP A 90 -13.81 -36.34 -43.33
C ASP A 90 -13.46 -36.21 -44.82
N PHE A 91 -13.46 -34.99 -45.37
CA PHE A 91 -13.08 -34.74 -46.77
C PHE A 91 -11.62 -35.09 -47.08
N ILE A 92 -10.75 -35.22 -46.07
CA ILE A 92 -9.34 -35.56 -46.23
C ILE A 92 -9.17 -36.99 -46.77
N ASP A 93 -10.05 -37.93 -46.39
CA ASP A 93 -10.04 -39.32 -46.89
C ASP A 93 -10.86 -39.49 -48.18
N ALA A 94 -11.67 -38.49 -48.54
CA ALA A 94 -12.56 -38.55 -49.70
C ALA A 94 -11.86 -38.20 -51.03
N SER A 95 -10.60 -37.75 -51.02
CA SER A 95 -9.80 -37.54 -52.24
C SER A 95 -9.22 -38.86 -52.74
N VAL A 96 -10.12 -39.73 -53.19
CA VAL A 96 -9.81 -41.00 -53.85
C VAL A 96 -9.38 -40.67 -55.27
N ASP A 97 -8.08 -40.63 -55.55
CA ASP A 97 -7.49 -40.92 -56.88
C ASP A 97 -5.94 -40.87 -56.93
N ASP A 98 -5.23 -40.35 -55.91
CA ASP A 98 -3.76 -40.32 -55.87
C ASP A 98 -3.20 -41.12 -54.67
N ASP A 99 -2.19 -41.96 -54.92
CA ASP A 99 -1.47 -42.86 -54.00
C ASP A 99 -0.65 -42.15 -52.88
N GLU A 100 -0.90 -40.87 -52.61
CA GLU A 100 -0.21 -40.09 -51.57
C GLU A 100 -1.08 -39.97 -50.31
N ASP A 101 -0.74 -40.78 -49.29
CA ASP A 101 -1.31 -40.75 -47.94
C ASP A 101 -1.07 -39.38 -47.29
N LEU A 102 -2.14 -38.57 -47.14
CA LEU A 102 -2.14 -37.27 -46.44
C LEU A 102 -1.94 -37.37 -44.92
N ILE A 103 -1.95 -38.59 -44.38
CA ILE A 103 -1.86 -38.88 -42.95
C ILE A 103 -0.59 -39.70 -42.73
N SER A 104 0.25 -39.24 -41.80
CA SER A 104 1.43 -39.98 -41.33
C SER A 104 1.13 -41.44 -40.95
N THR A 105 2.15 -42.30 -41.04
CA THR A 105 2.01 -43.74 -40.79
C THR A 105 1.59 -44.07 -39.34
N ASP A 106 1.96 -43.23 -38.38
CA ASP A 106 1.52 -43.33 -36.98
C ASP A 106 0.16 -42.67 -36.72
N ARG A 107 -0.42 -42.01 -37.74
CA ARG A 107 -1.71 -41.30 -37.73
C ARG A 107 -1.82 -40.22 -36.66
N GLN A 108 -0.69 -39.58 -36.36
CA GLN A 108 -0.65 -38.48 -35.39
C GLN A 108 -0.51 -37.11 -36.03
N GLU A 109 -0.17 -37.06 -37.32
CA GLU A 109 0.07 -35.82 -38.04
C GLU A 109 -0.42 -35.88 -39.50
N LEU A 110 -0.98 -34.75 -39.97
CA LEU A 110 -1.34 -34.52 -41.37
C LEU A 110 -0.17 -33.91 -42.13
N ASP A 111 -0.02 -34.23 -43.42
CA ASP A 111 0.97 -33.57 -44.28
C ASP A 111 0.53 -32.15 -44.67
N TRP A 112 0.82 -31.20 -43.78
CA TRP A 112 0.43 -29.80 -43.92
C TRP A 112 1.11 -29.05 -45.08
N ASP A 113 2.15 -29.64 -45.69
CA ASP A 113 2.81 -29.08 -46.88
C ASP A 113 2.06 -29.42 -48.18
N ASP A 114 1.13 -30.39 -48.14
CA ASP A 114 0.32 -30.79 -49.28
C ASP A 114 -0.63 -29.66 -49.75
N GLU A 115 -0.66 -29.43 -51.06
CA GLU A 115 -1.47 -28.39 -51.70
C GLU A 115 -2.97 -28.52 -51.39
N ARG A 116 -3.46 -29.76 -51.21
CA ARG A 116 -4.85 -30.10 -50.87
C ARG A 116 -5.26 -29.60 -49.49
N LEU A 117 -4.30 -29.50 -48.55
CA LEU A 117 -4.57 -29.05 -47.18
C LEU A 117 -4.37 -27.53 -46.99
N LYS A 118 -3.84 -26.81 -47.97
CA LYS A 118 -3.54 -25.36 -47.82
C LYS A 118 -4.72 -24.52 -47.36
N ILE A 119 -5.91 -24.72 -47.95
CA ILE A 119 -7.11 -23.96 -47.57
C ILE A 119 -7.51 -24.30 -46.12
N PHE A 120 -7.42 -25.57 -45.74
CA PHE A 120 -7.71 -26.03 -44.39
C PHE A 120 -6.72 -25.49 -43.37
N LEU A 121 -5.42 -25.49 -43.68
CA LEU A 121 -4.36 -24.91 -42.85
C LEU A 121 -4.55 -23.41 -42.64
N VAL A 122 -4.86 -22.64 -43.69
CA VAL A 122 -5.11 -21.19 -43.60
C VAL A 122 -6.31 -20.91 -42.69
N TRP A 123 -7.38 -21.67 -42.84
CA TRP A 123 -8.55 -21.55 -41.96
C TRP A 123 -8.23 -21.95 -40.52
N GLY A 124 -7.55 -23.08 -40.31
CA GLY A 124 -7.16 -23.57 -38.99
C GLY A 124 -6.26 -22.59 -38.24
N LYS A 125 -5.29 -21.99 -38.94
CA LYS A 125 -4.46 -20.89 -38.42
C LYS A 125 -5.28 -19.67 -38.00
N LYS A 126 -6.36 -19.35 -38.73
CA LYS A 126 -7.26 -18.25 -38.37
C LYS A 126 -8.12 -18.64 -37.16
N LEU A 127 -8.72 -19.83 -37.17
CA LEU A 127 -9.52 -20.37 -36.07
C LEU A 127 -8.72 -20.37 -34.78
N ALA A 128 -7.54 -20.99 -34.76
CA ALA A 128 -6.70 -21.07 -33.57
C ALA A 128 -6.30 -19.69 -33.03
N ARG A 129 -5.95 -18.72 -33.88
CA ARG A 129 -5.67 -17.34 -33.43
C ARG A 129 -6.89 -16.65 -32.84
N ASP A 130 -8.04 -16.76 -33.50
CA ASP A 130 -9.29 -16.16 -33.02
C ASP A 130 -9.70 -16.78 -31.68
N THR A 131 -9.59 -18.10 -31.54
CA THR A 131 -9.92 -18.85 -30.32
C THR A 131 -8.96 -18.57 -29.17
N LEU A 132 -7.65 -18.44 -29.41
CA LEU A 132 -6.68 -18.06 -28.37
C LEU A 132 -6.92 -16.63 -27.86
N ARG A 133 -7.27 -15.69 -28.75
CA ARG A 133 -7.67 -14.33 -28.37
C ARG A 133 -8.96 -14.37 -27.54
N GLU A 134 -9.98 -15.10 -28.01
CA GLU A 134 -11.25 -15.25 -27.30
C GLU A 134 -11.05 -15.85 -25.90
N CYS A 135 -10.19 -16.87 -25.77
CA CYS A 135 -9.84 -17.45 -24.47
C CYS A 135 -9.19 -16.42 -23.54
N THR A 136 -8.28 -15.59 -24.07
CA THR A 136 -7.61 -14.51 -23.31
C THR A 136 -8.62 -13.46 -22.84
N ASP A 137 -9.53 -13.03 -23.71
CA ASP A 137 -10.57 -12.06 -23.38
C ASP A 137 -11.53 -12.63 -22.33
N PHE A 138 -11.96 -13.87 -22.53
CA PHE A 138 -12.88 -14.57 -21.63
C PHE A 138 -12.28 -14.77 -20.23
N ARG A 139 -11.00 -15.18 -20.13
CA ARG A 139 -10.30 -15.31 -18.84
C ARG A 139 -10.14 -13.98 -18.14
N GLY A 140 -9.73 -12.94 -18.88
CA GLY A 140 -9.63 -11.59 -18.34
C GLY A 140 -10.96 -11.08 -17.80
N GLU A 141 -12.06 -11.31 -18.52
CA GLU A 141 -13.40 -10.90 -18.10
C GLU A 141 -13.89 -11.69 -16.88
N ALA A 142 -13.65 -13.01 -16.84
CA ALA A 142 -14.00 -13.84 -15.71
C ALA A 142 -13.28 -13.39 -14.42
N ALA A 143 -11.99 -13.07 -14.52
CA ALA A 143 -11.21 -12.54 -13.41
C ALA A 143 -11.70 -11.15 -12.98
N ALA A 144 -11.96 -10.25 -13.95
CA ALA A 144 -12.49 -8.93 -13.66
C ALA A 144 -13.84 -9.02 -12.96
N LYS A 145 -14.74 -9.87 -13.44
CA LYS A 145 -16.05 -10.11 -12.83
C LYS A 145 -15.92 -10.59 -11.39
N ALA A 146 -15.10 -11.63 -11.15
CA ALA A 146 -14.88 -12.16 -9.80
C ALA A 146 -14.35 -11.10 -8.82
N LEU A 147 -13.52 -10.17 -9.30
CA LEU A 147 -12.98 -9.08 -8.49
C LEU A 147 -13.97 -7.91 -8.32
N THR A 148 -14.82 -7.62 -9.29
CA THR A 148 -15.88 -6.61 -9.16
C THR A 148 -17.07 -7.06 -8.30
N GLU A 149 -17.26 -8.37 -8.14
CA GLU A 149 -18.18 -8.91 -7.14
C GLU A 149 -17.70 -8.65 -5.70
N ASP A 150 -16.43 -8.27 -5.53
CA ASP A 150 -15.94 -7.79 -4.25
C ASP A 150 -16.43 -6.37 -3.92
N VAL A 151 -17.22 -6.29 -2.85
CA VAL A 151 -17.87 -5.05 -2.39
C VAL A 151 -16.87 -3.94 -2.05
N ASP A 152 -15.68 -4.27 -1.54
CA ASP A 152 -14.67 -3.26 -1.19
C ASP A 152 -13.99 -2.69 -2.44
N ILE A 153 -13.56 -3.56 -3.35
CA ILE A 153 -12.91 -3.17 -4.61
C ILE A 153 -13.85 -2.29 -5.44
N GLU A 154 -15.10 -2.73 -5.64
CA GLU A 154 -16.06 -2.01 -6.48
C GLU A 154 -16.40 -0.63 -5.90
N ARG A 155 -16.58 -0.55 -4.57
CA ARG A 155 -16.76 0.72 -3.86
C ARG A 155 -15.60 1.68 -4.07
N ARG A 156 -14.36 1.19 -4.09
CA ARG A 156 -13.16 2.01 -4.30
C ARG A 156 -13.04 2.48 -5.74
N ILE A 157 -13.30 1.61 -6.72
CA ILE A 157 -13.35 1.99 -8.15
C ILE A 157 -14.38 3.12 -8.37
N HIS A 158 -15.56 3.04 -7.75
CA HIS A 158 -16.59 4.08 -7.87
C HIS A 158 -16.22 5.45 -7.31
N LYS A 159 -15.19 5.55 -6.47
CA LYS A 159 -14.69 6.83 -5.93
C LYS A 159 -13.68 7.51 -6.86
N LEU A 160 -13.14 6.80 -7.84
CA LEU A 160 -12.20 7.34 -8.81
C LEU A 160 -12.96 8.18 -9.86
N ASP A 161 -12.25 9.12 -10.49
CA ASP A 161 -12.77 9.77 -11.69
C ASP A 161 -13.00 8.75 -12.82
N GLN A 162 -13.87 9.09 -13.76
CA GLN A 162 -14.29 8.16 -14.81
C GLN A 162 -13.11 7.61 -15.66
N PRO A 163 -12.15 8.43 -16.13
CA PRO A 163 -10.93 7.94 -16.79
C PRO A 163 -10.17 6.91 -15.94
N SER A 164 -9.86 7.24 -14.69
CA SER A 164 -9.13 6.36 -13.77
C SER A 164 -9.87 5.05 -13.51
N ALA A 165 -11.19 5.10 -13.30
CA ALA A 165 -12.01 3.91 -13.08
C ALA A 165 -11.99 2.97 -14.30
N LEU A 166 -12.08 3.50 -15.52
CA LEU A 166 -11.99 2.71 -16.75
C LEU A 166 -10.62 2.06 -16.90
N GLN A 167 -9.57 2.81 -16.60
CA GLN A 167 -8.20 2.33 -16.71
C GLN A 167 -7.88 1.22 -15.70
N VAL A 168 -8.29 1.40 -14.44
CA VAL A 168 -8.17 0.38 -13.40
C VAL A 168 -8.92 -0.90 -13.80
N ARG A 169 -10.16 -0.81 -14.30
CA ARG A 169 -10.89 -1.98 -14.78
C ARG A 169 -10.18 -2.69 -15.93
N SER A 170 -9.59 -1.92 -16.85
CA SER A 170 -8.78 -2.49 -17.93
C SER A 170 -7.57 -3.25 -17.39
N PHE A 171 -6.86 -2.69 -16.40
CA PHE A 171 -5.70 -3.35 -15.79
C PHE A 171 -6.07 -4.57 -14.96
N ILE A 172 -7.22 -4.56 -14.28
CA ILE A 172 -7.78 -5.75 -13.62
C ILE A 172 -8.00 -6.88 -14.63
N ARG A 173 -8.58 -6.57 -15.81
CA ARG A 173 -8.78 -7.55 -16.89
C ARG A 173 -7.46 -8.09 -17.43
N ILE A 174 -6.46 -7.23 -17.58
CA ILE A 174 -5.10 -7.62 -17.99
C ILE A 174 -4.46 -8.53 -16.93
N LEU A 175 -4.56 -8.18 -15.65
CA LEU A 175 -4.06 -8.99 -14.54
C LEU A 175 -4.70 -10.38 -14.49
N GLY A 176 -5.98 -10.49 -14.85
CA GLY A 176 -6.68 -11.78 -14.96
C GLY A 176 -6.04 -12.77 -15.94
N ASN A 177 -5.22 -12.28 -16.86
CA ASN A 177 -4.48 -13.11 -17.79
C ASN A 177 -3.10 -13.55 -17.28
N ALA A 178 -2.61 -12.98 -16.18
CA ALA A 178 -1.37 -13.41 -15.54
C ALA A 178 -1.56 -14.73 -14.77
N ASP A 179 -0.48 -15.49 -14.62
CA ASP A 179 -0.48 -16.75 -13.88
C ASP A 179 -0.34 -16.50 -12.36
N VAL A 180 -1.40 -15.96 -11.75
CA VAL A 180 -1.40 -15.52 -10.35
C VAL A 180 -2.55 -16.17 -9.57
N GLU A 181 -2.25 -16.68 -8.38
CA GLU A 181 -3.24 -17.28 -7.48
C GLU A 181 -4.34 -16.27 -7.07
N PRO A 182 -5.58 -16.70 -6.76
CA PRO A 182 -6.71 -15.79 -6.49
C PRO A 182 -6.47 -14.81 -5.33
N GLU A 183 -5.90 -15.27 -4.21
CA GLU A 183 -5.61 -14.41 -3.05
C GLU A 183 -4.55 -13.35 -3.38
N GLN A 184 -3.52 -13.74 -4.14
CA GLN A 184 -2.47 -12.84 -4.58
C GLN A 184 -3.03 -11.82 -5.58
N SER A 185 -3.90 -12.25 -6.50
CA SER A 185 -4.57 -11.37 -7.46
C SER A 185 -5.34 -10.24 -6.78
N ARG A 186 -6.09 -10.55 -5.71
CA ARG A 186 -6.76 -9.53 -4.90
C ARG A 186 -5.79 -8.50 -4.32
N ASN A 187 -4.65 -8.94 -3.78
CA ASN A 187 -3.64 -8.05 -3.21
C ASN A 187 -3.01 -7.13 -4.28
N LEU A 188 -2.76 -7.66 -5.48
CA LEU A 188 -2.28 -6.85 -6.60
C LEU A 188 -3.30 -5.79 -7.01
N VAL A 189 -4.60 -6.12 -7.03
CA VAL A 189 -5.67 -5.16 -7.31
C VAL A 189 -5.79 -4.09 -6.22
N ASP A 190 -5.65 -4.45 -4.95
CA ASP A 190 -5.57 -3.47 -3.86
C ASP A 190 -4.40 -2.50 -4.05
N THR A 191 -3.23 -3.02 -4.45
CA THR A 191 -2.02 -2.23 -4.71
C THR A 191 -2.24 -1.29 -5.90
N LEU A 192 -2.86 -1.79 -6.97
CA LEU A 192 -3.23 -1.00 -8.15
C LEU A 192 -4.20 0.14 -7.78
N LEU A 193 -5.28 -0.16 -7.06
CA LEU A 193 -6.26 0.86 -6.65
C LEU A 193 -5.62 1.98 -5.84
N ARG A 194 -4.68 1.65 -4.94
CA ARG A 194 -3.96 2.66 -4.16
C ARG A 194 -3.13 3.58 -5.04
N ALA A 195 -2.45 3.04 -6.05
CA ALA A 195 -1.68 3.88 -6.98
C ALA A 195 -2.56 4.98 -7.61
N TYR A 196 -3.83 4.67 -7.90
CA TYR A 196 -4.79 5.64 -8.43
C TYR A 196 -5.45 6.53 -7.36
N GLU A 197 -5.61 6.04 -6.13
CA GLU A 197 -6.15 6.82 -5.02
C GLU A 197 -5.19 7.92 -4.53
N TYR A 198 -3.87 7.70 -4.67
CA TYR A 198 -2.84 8.61 -4.14
C TYR A 198 -2.06 9.31 -5.26
N ARG A 199 -2.30 10.63 -5.41
CA ARG A 199 -1.68 11.49 -6.45
C ARG A 199 -0.14 11.49 -6.48
N GLN A 200 0.53 11.12 -5.38
CA GLN A 200 1.99 11.05 -5.30
C GLN A 200 2.60 9.91 -6.12
N PHE A 201 1.79 9.00 -6.67
CA PHE A 201 2.24 7.88 -7.49
C PHE A 201 2.23 8.14 -9.00
N HIS A 202 2.25 9.39 -9.48
CA HIS A 202 2.21 9.66 -10.93
C HIS A 202 3.29 8.88 -11.71
N ASP A 203 4.51 8.77 -11.17
CA ASP A 203 5.60 8.00 -11.79
C ASP A 203 5.28 6.49 -11.80
N VAL A 204 4.69 5.98 -10.72
CA VAL A 204 4.27 4.58 -10.61
C VAL A 204 3.08 4.27 -11.52
N ILE A 205 2.11 5.18 -11.67
CA ILE A 205 1.01 5.05 -12.63
C ILE A 205 1.58 4.95 -14.04
N SER A 206 2.58 5.78 -14.38
CA SER A 206 3.25 5.73 -15.68
C SER A 206 3.97 4.37 -15.90
N GLU A 207 4.61 3.81 -14.87
CA GLU A 207 5.20 2.47 -14.95
C GLU A 207 4.16 1.36 -15.13
N ILE A 208 3.02 1.46 -14.43
CA ILE A 208 1.88 0.54 -14.56
C ILE A 208 1.31 0.61 -15.99
N GLU A 209 1.11 1.80 -16.53
CA GLU A 209 0.65 2.02 -17.90
C GLU A 209 1.58 1.40 -18.94
N ASN A 210 2.88 1.62 -18.80
CA ASN A 210 3.90 1.04 -19.68
C ASN A 210 3.98 -0.50 -19.58
N ALA A 211 3.53 -1.07 -18.47
CA ALA A 211 3.50 -2.51 -18.26
C ALA A 211 2.17 -3.16 -18.67
N ALA A 212 1.12 -2.38 -18.87
CA ALA A 212 -0.23 -2.86 -19.12
C ALA A 212 -0.39 -3.72 -20.39
N SER A 213 0.55 -3.63 -21.34
CA SER A 213 0.54 -4.51 -22.51
C SER A 213 1.06 -5.93 -22.23
N HIS A 214 1.58 -6.20 -21.03
CA HIS A 214 2.18 -7.48 -20.63
C HIS A 214 1.68 -7.90 -19.24
N PRO A 215 0.73 -8.84 -19.14
CA PRO A 215 0.13 -9.27 -17.87
C PRO A 215 1.17 -9.62 -16.79
N GLU A 216 2.21 -10.39 -17.14
CA GLU A 216 3.26 -10.80 -16.20
C GLU A 216 4.09 -9.63 -15.67
N LYS A 217 4.42 -8.67 -16.54
CA LYS A 217 5.18 -7.47 -16.16
C LYS A 217 4.36 -6.57 -15.24
N LEU A 218 3.07 -6.42 -15.54
CA LEU A 218 2.14 -5.68 -14.70
C LEU A 218 2.03 -6.33 -13.30
N ALA A 219 1.86 -7.66 -13.26
CA ALA A 219 1.83 -8.40 -12.00
C ALA A 219 3.14 -8.27 -11.21
N GLU A 220 4.30 -8.28 -11.89
CA GLU A 220 5.61 -8.11 -11.27
C GLU A 220 5.78 -6.73 -10.62
N ILE A 221 5.44 -5.65 -11.33
CA ILE A 221 5.53 -4.28 -10.79
C ILE A 221 4.63 -4.12 -9.57
N LEU A 222 3.37 -4.56 -9.66
CA LEU A 222 2.44 -4.49 -8.55
C LEU A 222 2.90 -5.34 -7.34
N ARG A 223 3.57 -6.47 -7.58
CA ARG A 223 4.15 -7.30 -6.52
C ARG A 223 5.29 -6.58 -5.82
N ARG A 224 6.22 -5.98 -6.57
CA ARG A 224 7.33 -5.18 -6.01
C ARG A 224 6.83 -4.03 -5.16
N LEU A 225 5.77 -3.33 -5.61
CA LEU A 225 5.12 -2.26 -4.84
C LEU A 225 4.48 -2.80 -3.56
N SER A 226 3.79 -3.94 -3.63
CA SER A 226 3.20 -4.58 -2.44
C SER A 226 4.28 -5.03 -1.45
N ASP A 227 5.36 -5.64 -1.92
CA ASP A 227 6.49 -6.08 -1.08
C ASP A 227 7.16 -4.88 -0.39
N TRP A 228 7.37 -3.79 -1.12
CA TRP A 228 7.92 -2.55 -0.56
C TRP A 228 7.03 -1.98 0.54
N ARG A 229 5.70 -1.94 0.35
CA ARG A 229 4.74 -1.54 1.37
C ARG A 229 4.80 -2.42 2.62
N VAL A 230 4.94 -3.74 2.45
CA VAL A 230 5.08 -4.66 3.58
C VAL A 230 6.36 -4.36 4.37
N MET A 231 7.47 -4.10 3.68
CA MET A 231 8.73 -3.70 4.32
C MET A 231 8.61 -2.39 5.08
N GLU A 232 7.97 -1.38 4.48
CA GLU A 232 7.71 -0.08 5.11
C GLU A 232 6.83 -0.22 6.36
N SER A 233 5.72 -0.97 6.26
CA SER A 233 4.82 -1.21 7.39
C SER A 233 5.54 -1.86 8.59
N ARG A 234 6.45 -2.80 8.32
CA ARG A 234 7.29 -3.43 9.36
C ARG A 234 8.26 -2.44 9.99
N ALA A 235 8.91 -1.60 9.18
CA ALA A 235 9.81 -0.56 9.65
C ALA A 235 9.07 0.44 10.58
N ILE A 236 7.86 0.85 10.19
CA ILE A 236 7.00 1.73 11.01
C ILE A 236 6.60 1.06 12.32
N LEU A 237 6.18 -0.21 12.27
CA LEU A 237 5.79 -0.96 13.46
C LEU A 237 6.94 -1.04 14.47
N GLU A 238 8.18 -1.20 14.01
CA GLU A 238 9.36 -1.18 14.87
C GLU A 238 9.58 0.19 15.54
N ILE A 239 9.34 1.31 14.85
CA ILE A 239 9.36 2.63 15.50
C ILE A 239 8.29 2.71 16.59
N ILE A 240 7.07 2.29 16.29
CA ILE A 240 5.96 2.40 17.23
C ILE A 240 6.21 1.55 18.47
N LYS A 241 6.75 0.33 18.32
CA LYS A 241 7.19 -0.48 19.45
C LYS A 241 8.23 0.25 20.29
N GLY A 242 9.25 0.83 19.66
CA GLY A 242 10.27 1.60 20.38
C GLY A 242 9.70 2.83 21.09
N ARG A 243 8.73 3.54 20.49
CA ARG A 243 8.01 4.64 21.15
C ARG A 243 7.15 4.15 22.32
N LEU A 244 6.55 2.96 22.23
CA LEU A 244 5.80 2.36 23.35
C LEU A 244 6.73 1.99 24.52
N GLU A 245 7.93 1.50 24.27
CA GLU A 245 8.95 1.25 25.31
C GLU A 245 9.37 2.57 26.00
N ILE A 246 9.52 3.66 25.24
CA ILE A 246 9.78 5.00 25.81
C ILE A 246 8.59 5.48 26.65
N LEU A 247 7.35 5.18 26.25
CA LEU A 247 6.16 5.49 27.05
C LEU A 247 6.13 4.70 28.37
N GLU A 248 6.58 3.45 28.39
CA GLU A 248 6.71 2.68 29.63
C GLU A 248 7.72 3.35 30.58
N LYS A 249 8.85 3.84 30.05
CA LYS A 249 9.80 4.62 30.85
C LYS A 249 9.20 5.94 31.35
N PHE A 250 8.42 6.62 30.52
CA PHE A 250 7.72 7.83 30.91
C PHE A 250 6.72 7.55 32.05
N GLU A 251 5.95 6.46 31.98
CA GLU A 251 5.04 6.01 33.03
C GLU A 251 5.77 5.74 34.36
N GLU A 252 6.93 5.08 34.31
CA GLU A 252 7.79 4.86 35.47
C GLU A 252 8.23 6.18 36.10
N MET A 253 8.69 7.14 35.30
CA MET A 253 9.14 8.45 35.78
C MET A 253 8.00 9.27 36.39
N LEU A 254 6.78 9.16 35.85
CA LEU A 254 5.60 9.77 36.45
C LEU A 254 5.26 9.14 37.81
N CYS A 255 5.27 7.81 37.90
CA CYS A 255 4.98 7.08 39.13
C CYS A 255 5.98 7.35 40.26
N ASN A 256 7.25 7.61 39.90
CA ASN A 256 8.35 7.80 40.84
C ASN A 256 8.65 9.28 41.18
N ASP A 257 7.77 10.22 40.78
CA ASP A 257 7.98 11.68 40.94
C ASP A 257 9.37 12.14 40.43
N ALA A 258 9.72 11.73 39.21
CA ALA A 258 11.01 12.11 38.62
C ALA A 258 11.20 13.65 38.64
N PRO A 259 12.42 14.13 38.94
CA PRO A 259 12.69 15.56 39.02
C PRO A 259 12.55 16.24 37.65
N GLU A 260 12.31 17.56 37.65
CA GLU A 260 12.26 18.36 36.42
C GLU A 260 13.60 18.34 35.69
N THR A 261 14.70 18.61 36.41
CA THR A 261 16.06 18.70 35.88
C THR A 261 17.00 17.68 36.54
N ALA A 262 18.07 17.32 35.84
CA ALA A 262 19.10 16.40 36.36
C ALA A 262 19.73 16.90 37.67
N SER A 263 20.10 15.96 38.54
CA SER A 263 20.95 16.21 39.69
C SER A 263 22.07 15.17 39.77
N ALA A 264 23.12 15.42 40.56
CA ALA A 264 24.21 14.46 40.75
C ALA A 264 23.76 13.10 41.32
N ARG A 265 22.59 13.05 41.98
CA ARG A 265 22.02 11.83 42.56
C ARG A 265 20.97 11.17 41.66
N THR A 266 20.29 11.97 40.84
CA THR A 266 19.21 11.52 39.95
C THR A 266 19.48 12.10 38.56
N PRO A 267 20.26 11.39 37.72
CA PRO A 267 20.56 11.87 36.38
C PRO A 267 19.32 11.83 35.50
N GLU A 268 18.44 10.84 35.68
CA GLU A 268 17.15 10.75 34.98
C GLU A 268 16.21 11.87 35.43
N ASN A 269 15.63 12.59 34.47
CA ASN A 269 14.76 13.73 34.73
C ASN A 269 13.78 13.96 33.58
N MET A 270 12.67 14.60 33.90
CA MET A 270 11.58 14.85 32.96
C MET A 270 12.03 15.67 31.75
N HIS A 271 12.88 16.68 31.96
CA HIS A 271 13.33 17.54 30.88
C HIS A 271 14.09 16.77 29.79
N ASP A 272 15.11 15.99 30.17
CA ASP A 272 15.94 15.24 29.21
C ASP A 272 15.10 14.21 28.43
N LEU A 273 14.14 13.54 29.09
CA LEU A 273 13.20 12.61 28.44
C LEU A 273 12.39 13.31 27.34
N LEU A 274 11.76 14.44 27.67
CA LEU A 274 10.88 15.18 26.78
C LEU A 274 11.65 15.88 25.66
N ALA A 275 12.85 16.35 25.95
CA ALA A 275 13.76 16.91 24.98
C ALA A 275 14.18 15.92 23.89
N GLY A 276 14.51 14.68 24.29
CA GLY A 276 14.80 13.59 23.36
C GLY A 276 13.55 13.06 22.66
N ASN A 277 12.37 13.20 23.28
CA ASN A 277 11.11 12.66 22.79
C ASN A 277 9.95 13.67 22.85
N PRO A 278 10.01 14.78 22.08
CA PRO A 278 8.98 15.82 22.16
C PRO A 278 7.57 15.34 21.79
N TRP A 279 7.49 14.28 20.99
CA TRP A 279 6.26 13.61 20.62
C TRP A 279 5.48 13.07 21.83
N LEU A 280 6.11 12.95 23.01
CA LEU A 280 5.45 12.63 24.29
C LEU A 280 4.45 13.73 24.72
N LEU A 281 4.80 15.00 24.48
CA LEU A 281 3.96 16.15 24.82
C LEU A 281 2.83 16.35 23.80
N ASN A 282 3.20 16.22 22.53
CA ASN A 282 2.29 16.28 21.41
C ASN A 282 2.98 15.67 20.18
N PRO A 283 2.41 14.64 19.54
CA PRO A 283 2.97 14.03 18.34
C PRO A 283 3.21 15.01 17.16
N GLU A 284 2.54 16.16 17.17
CA GLU A 284 2.55 17.12 16.05
C GLU A 284 3.40 18.36 16.33
N TRP A 285 3.98 18.48 17.53
CA TRP A 285 4.80 19.65 17.88
C TRP A 285 6.26 19.44 17.48
N GLN A 286 6.82 20.49 16.87
CA GLN A 286 8.26 20.60 16.69
C GLN A 286 8.85 21.43 17.84
N VAL A 287 9.65 20.86 18.73
CA VAL A 287 10.37 21.66 19.72
C VAL A 287 11.57 22.34 19.05
N LEU A 288 11.55 23.67 19.06
CA LEU A 288 12.56 24.54 18.45
C LEU A 288 13.74 24.81 19.38
N ALA A 289 13.47 24.91 20.68
CA ALA A 289 14.47 25.24 21.69
C ALA A 289 14.07 24.72 23.07
N GLU A 290 15.08 24.45 23.89
CA GLU A 290 14.96 24.00 25.28
C GLU A 290 15.88 24.83 26.19
N GLU A 291 15.51 24.98 27.47
CA GLU A 291 16.29 25.66 28.54
C GLU A 291 16.91 27.00 28.11
N LYS A 292 16.21 27.77 27.27
CA LYS A 292 16.76 28.98 26.68
C LYS A 292 16.19 30.21 27.36
N THR A 293 17.07 31.17 27.68
CA THR A 293 16.65 32.44 28.25
C THR A 293 15.89 33.25 27.20
N ILE A 294 14.84 33.95 27.64
CA ILE A 294 14.01 34.80 26.77
C ILE A 294 14.88 35.82 26.03
N SER A 295 15.81 36.46 26.72
CA SER A 295 16.77 37.40 26.14
C SER A 295 17.64 36.79 25.05
N ARG A 296 18.04 35.51 25.17
CA ARG A 296 18.78 34.81 24.11
C ARG A 296 17.89 34.50 22.91
N GLN A 297 16.67 34.01 23.15
CA GLN A 297 15.72 33.72 22.07
C GLN A 297 15.35 34.98 21.27
N LEU A 298 15.15 36.12 21.94
CA LEU A 298 14.88 37.40 21.29
C LEU A 298 16.06 37.89 20.43
N ARG A 299 17.30 37.71 20.87
CA ARG A 299 18.50 38.00 20.06
C ARG A 299 18.55 37.17 18.79
N GLU A 300 18.24 35.87 18.89
CA GLU A 300 18.18 34.98 17.72
C GLU A 300 17.08 35.38 16.73
N TRP A 301 16.00 36.01 17.22
CA TRP A 301 14.96 36.63 16.40
C TRP A 301 15.28 38.07 15.95
N GLY A 302 16.49 38.56 16.21
CA GLY A 302 16.97 39.86 15.69
C GLY A 302 16.59 41.09 16.52
N GLN A 303 16.06 40.91 17.73
CA GLN A 303 15.78 42.04 18.63
C GLN A 303 17.05 42.60 19.26
N LYS A 304 17.16 43.93 19.30
CA LYS A 304 18.36 44.66 19.72
C LYS A 304 18.20 45.42 21.05
N ASP A 305 17.01 45.90 21.35
CA ASP A 305 16.72 46.67 22.58
C ASP A 305 15.98 45.76 23.57
N LEU A 306 16.75 45.07 24.41
CA LEU A 306 16.25 44.05 25.32
C LEU A 306 16.34 44.53 26.77
N SER A 307 15.23 44.45 27.49
CA SER A 307 15.25 44.55 28.96
C SER A 307 16.13 43.45 29.57
N ASP A 308 16.75 43.69 30.73
CA ASP A 308 17.50 42.69 31.49
C ASP A 308 16.58 41.64 32.16
N TYR A 309 15.80 40.94 31.34
CA TYR A 309 14.84 39.94 31.78
C TYR A 309 15.54 38.57 31.82
N ASN A 310 15.64 38.01 33.04
CA ASN A 310 16.32 36.75 33.30
C ASN A 310 15.37 35.54 33.35
N GLY A 311 14.25 35.60 32.62
CA GLY A 311 13.35 34.46 32.49
C GLY A 311 13.87 33.40 31.52
N ARG A 312 13.61 32.14 31.83
CA ARG A 312 13.98 30.96 31.04
C ARG A 312 12.77 30.04 30.98
N TYR A 313 12.42 29.61 29.76
CA TYR A 313 11.39 28.61 29.54
C TYR A 313 12.01 27.22 29.46
N ASP A 314 11.22 26.19 29.76
CA ASP A 314 11.66 24.80 29.59
C ASP A 314 11.69 24.45 28.10
N PHE A 315 10.58 24.65 27.36
CA PHE A 315 10.55 24.41 25.91
C PHE A 315 9.83 25.50 25.13
N LEU A 316 10.27 25.71 23.89
CA LEU A 316 9.57 26.48 22.87
C LEU A 316 9.28 25.56 21.69
N ALA A 317 8.00 25.32 21.42
CA ALA A 317 7.54 24.46 20.34
C ALA A 317 6.82 25.25 19.25
N LEU A 318 6.80 24.66 18.05
CA LEU A 318 6.06 25.09 16.88
C LEU A 318 4.97 24.05 16.62
N GLY A 319 3.72 24.49 16.65
CA GLY A 319 2.57 23.68 16.25
C GLY A 319 2.19 23.90 14.78
N SER A 320 1.07 23.29 14.39
CA SER A 320 0.44 23.53 13.09
C SER A 320 0.16 25.02 12.85
N GLU A 321 0.19 25.43 11.58
CA GLU A 321 0.02 26.83 11.14
C GLU A 321 1.08 27.81 11.71
N SER A 322 2.26 27.28 12.09
CA SER A 322 3.38 28.03 12.67
C SER A 322 3.02 28.84 13.93
N ASN A 323 2.07 28.36 14.71
CA ASN A 323 1.78 28.91 16.05
C ASN A 323 2.85 28.43 17.03
N LEU A 324 3.41 29.34 17.82
CA LEU A 324 4.38 28.99 18.85
C LEU A 324 3.69 28.58 20.15
N ALA A 325 4.31 27.68 20.91
CA ALA A 325 3.90 27.29 22.24
C ALA A 325 5.11 27.36 23.18
N ILE A 326 5.02 28.19 24.22
CA ILE A 326 5.97 28.20 25.34
C ILE A 326 5.45 27.18 26.34
N ILE A 327 6.29 26.22 26.70
CA ILE A 327 5.92 25.11 27.57
C ILE A 327 6.75 25.22 28.84
N GLU A 328 6.07 25.26 29.98
CA GLU A 328 6.66 25.12 31.31
C GLU A 328 6.15 23.82 31.93
N ILE A 329 7.04 23.06 32.54
CA ILE A 329 6.77 21.78 33.16
C ILE A 329 7.09 21.81 34.65
N LYS A 330 6.36 20.99 35.40
CA LYS A 330 6.65 20.68 36.80
C LYS A 330 6.75 19.19 36.99
N ARG A 331 7.44 18.76 38.05
CA ARG A 331 7.55 17.35 38.40
C ARG A 331 6.17 16.75 38.69
N PRO A 332 6.00 15.42 38.54
CA PRO A 332 4.70 14.76 38.61
C PRO A 332 3.87 15.11 39.86
N ASP A 333 4.45 15.13 41.05
CA ASP A 333 3.70 15.38 42.27
C ASP A 333 3.63 16.85 42.71
N HIS A 334 4.14 17.78 41.89
CA HIS A 334 4.16 19.19 42.25
C HIS A 334 2.82 19.90 41.93
N PRO A 335 2.14 20.48 42.94
CA PRO A 335 1.01 21.37 42.71
C PRO A 335 1.52 22.75 42.31
N ALA A 336 1.14 23.21 41.12
CA ALA A 336 1.57 24.51 40.62
C ALA A 336 1.08 25.66 41.51
N THR A 337 1.91 26.68 41.66
CA THR A 337 1.57 27.93 42.37
C THR A 337 1.18 29.04 41.40
N TYR A 338 0.53 30.09 41.91
CA TYR A 338 0.19 31.28 41.12
C TYR A 338 1.43 31.91 40.45
N ASP A 339 2.52 32.06 41.21
CA ASP A 339 3.74 32.69 40.72
C ASP A 339 4.37 31.87 39.58
N GLU A 340 4.34 30.54 39.68
CA GLU A 340 4.85 29.66 38.63
C GLU A 340 4.02 29.76 37.35
N MET A 341 2.69 29.72 37.45
CA MET A 341 1.80 29.84 36.30
C MET A 341 1.90 31.24 35.65
N SER A 342 2.02 32.29 36.47
CA SER A 342 2.08 33.68 36.00
C SER A 342 3.37 34.00 35.24
N ARG A 343 4.45 33.22 35.41
CA ARG A 343 5.69 33.40 34.65
C ARG A 343 5.47 33.28 33.15
N LEU A 344 4.60 32.36 32.72
CA LEU A 344 4.29 32.17 31.30
C LEU A 344 3.70 33.44 30.66
N ILE A 345 2.92 34.23 31.41
CA ILE A 345 2.38 35.51 30.94
C ILE A 345 3.52 36.48 30.64
N GLY A 346 4.52 36.56 31.53
CA GLY A 346 5.72 37.37 31.31
C GLY A 346 6.54 36.89 30.12
N TYR A 347 6.70 35.57 29.95
CA TYR A 347 7.42 35.00 28.81
C TYR A 347 6.71 35.30 27.50
N GLN A 348 5.38 35.14 27.46
CA GLN A 348 4.54 35.44 26.31
C GLN A 348 4.61 36.92 25.93
N ASP A 349 4.47 37.84 26.90
CA ASP A 349 4.59 39.30 26.67
C ASP A 349 5.90 39.64 25.96
N LYS A 350 7.02 39.16 26.52
CA LYS A 350 8.35 39.45 25.97
C LYS A 350 8.58 38.85 24.59
N LEU A 351 8.19 37.60 24.38
CA LEU A 351 8.38 36.95 23.08
C LEU A 351 7.47 37.54 21.99
N SER A 352 6.28 38.05 22.37
CA SER A 352 5.36 38.71 21.45
C SER A 352 5.89 40.07 20.92
N LEU A 353 6.87 40.69 21.58
CA LEU A 353 7.56 41.89 21.06
C LEU A 353 8.31 41.61 19.75
N ALA A 354 8.69 40.35 19.52
CA ALA A 354 9.49 39.92 18.39
C ALA A 354 8.73 39.00 17.43
N HIS A 355 7.55 38.55 17.80
CA HIS A 355 6.79 37.56 17.06
C HIS A 355 5.32 38.01 16.93
N SER A 356 4.85 38.16 15.70
CA SER A 356 3.54 38.76 15.41
C SER A 356 2.36 37.78 15.53
N ARG A 357 2.61 36.46 15.58
CA ARG A 357 1.54 35.46 15.75
C ARG A 357 1.29 35.18 17.23
N PRO A 358 0.07 34.74 17.60
CA PRO A 358 -0.22 34.36 18.97
C PRO A 358 0.71 33.24 19.45
N ILE A 359 1.25 33.41 20.66
CA ILE A 359 2.07 32.40 21.32
C ILE A 359 1.22 31.75 22.41
N LYS A 360 1.03 30.43 22.35
CA LYS A 360 0.34 29.67 23.40
C LYS A 360 1.26 29.50 24.62
N MET A 361 0.67 29.55 25.79
CA MET A 361 1.29 29.28 27.08
C MET A 361 0.78 27.92 27.55
N VAL A 362 1.66 26.94 27.68
CA VAL A 362 1.30 25.58 28.05
C VAL A 362 1.98 25.27 29.37
N PHE A 363 1.21 25.07 30.41
CA PHE A 363 1.71 24.69 31.73
C PHE A 363 1.37 23.22 31.99
N ILE A 364 2.35 22.40 32.36
CA ILE A 364 2.15 20.97 32.62
C ILE A 364 2.55 20.64 34.07
N CYS A 365 1.61 20.12 34.85
CA CYS A 365 1.86 19.63 36.21
C CYS A 365 1.12 18.30 36.45
N GLY A 366 1.36 17.60 37.56
CA GLY A 366 0.59 16.38 37.83
C GLY A 366 -0.48 16.52 38.90
N ARG A 367 -0.48 17.61 39.70
CA ARG A 367 -1.53 17.90 40.68
C ARG A 367 -2.26 19.19 40.38
N ASN A 368 -3.49 19.30 40.87
CA ASN A 368 -4.28 20.53 40.79
C ASN A 368 -3.48 21.71 41.37
N PRO A 369 -3.39 22.84 40.65
CA PRO A 369 -2.70 24.02 41.15
C PRO A 369 -3.28 24.51 42.48
N GLN A 370 -2.40 24.94 43.39
CA GLN A 370 -2.75 25.53 44.68
C GLN A 370 -3.01 27.04 44.51
N VAL A 371 -4.12 27.37 43.87
CA VAL A 371 -4.56 28.75 43.63
C VAL A 371 -6.05 28.89 43.97
N SER A 372 -6.54 30.12 44.16
CA SER A 372 -7.97 30.36 44.37
C SER A 372 -8.79 30.06 43.12
N ASP A 373 -10.06 29.68 43.28
CA ASP A 373 -10.98 29.41 42.16
C ASP A 373 -11.09 30.62 41.21
N GLN A 374 -11.09 31.84 41.76
CA GLN A 374 -11.12 33.07 40.96
C GLN A 374 -9.87 33.19 40.07
N THR A 375 -8.71 32.86 40.63
CA THR A 375 -7.44 32.88 39.88
C THR A 375 -7.43 31.81 38.80
N MET A 376 -7.83 30.58 39.15
CA MET A 376 -7.92 29.47 38.20
C MET A 376 -8.85 29.81 37.04
N LYS A 377 -10.02 30.38 37.33
CA LYS A 377 -10.97 30.82 36.32
C LYS A 377 -10.36 31.87 35.38
N GLY A 378 -9.60 32.84 35.91
CA GLY A 378 -8.89 33.82 35.09
C GLY A 378 -7.88 33.20 34.12
N PHE A 379 -7.14 32.16 34.55
CA PHE A 379 -6.26 31.41 33.65
C PHE A 379 -7.04 30.60 32.60
N GLN A 380 -8.14 29.95 32.99
CA GLN A 380 -8.96 29.15 32.09
C GLN A 380 -9.70 29.99 31.04
N GLU A 381 -10.04 31.23 31.36
CA GLU A 381 -10.68 32.18 30.43
C GLU A 381 -9.68 32.78 29.43
N ASN A 382 -8.36 32.65 29.65
CA ASN A 382 -7.36 33.12 28.72
C ASN A 382 -7.24 32.14 27.52
N PRO A 383 -7.59 32.55 26.28
CA PRO A 383 -7.60 31.67 25.11
C PRO A 383 -6.21 31.18 24.68
N HIS A 384 -5.15 31.79 25.21
CA HIS A 384 -3.77 31.41 24.93
C HIS A 384 -3.14 30.57 26.04
N PHE A 385 -3.82 30.35 27.17
CA PHE A 385 -3.30 29.55 28.27
C PHE A 385 -3.90 28.14 28.25
N GLU A 386 -3.04 27.13 28.41
CA GLU A 386 -3.43 25.73 28.47
C GLU A 386 -2.78 25.07 29.69
N LEU A 387 -3.61 24.64 30.64
CA LEU A 387 -3.18 23.79 31.75
C LEU A 387 -3.34 22.32 31.35
N ARG A 388 -2.26 21.56 31.39
CA ARG A 388 -2.26 20.12 31.14
C ARG A 388 -1.83 19.35 32.37
N PHE A 389 -2.36 18.14 32.49
CA PHE A 389 -1.97 17.20 33.53
C PHE A 389 -1.17 16.03 32.96
N TRP A 390 -0.11 15.62 33.65
CA TRP A 390 0.77 14.55 33.18
C TRP A 390 0.05 13.24 32.85
N ASN A 391 -0.89 12.81 33.71
CA ASN A 391 -1.69 11.62 33.46
C ASN A 391 -2.49 11.73 32.15
N LYS A 392 -3.04 12.91 31.84
CA LYS A 392 -3.80 13.14 30.59
C LYS A 392 -2.91 13.21 29.36
N VAL A 393 -1.73 13.82 29.49
CA VAL A 393 -0.72 13.80 28.43
C VAL A 393 -0.31 12.35 28.13
N PHE A 394 0.04 11.59 29.16
CA PHE A 394 0.42 10.19 29.05
C PHE A 394 -0.67 9.30 28.45
N GLU A 395 -1.89 9.32 29.01
CA GLU A 395 -3.03 8.50 28.54
C GLU A 395 -3.32 8.76 27.06
N ARG A 396 -3.35 10.03 26.66
CA ARG A 396 -3.61 10.43 25.27
C ARG A 396 -2.53 9.93 24.32
N THR A 397 -1.26 10.13 24.68
CA THR A 397 -0.13 9.72 23.85
C THR A 397 -0.06 8.20 23.75
N LYS A 398 -0.18 7.47 24.87
CA LYS A 398 -0.20 5.99 24.90
C LYS A 398 -1.34 5.41 24.08
N SER A 399 -2.56 5.94 24.21
CA SER A 399 -3.71 5.50 23.41
C SER A 399 -3.47 5.68 21.90
N THR A 400 -2.85 6.78 21.50
CA THR A 400 -2.51 7.07 20.09
C THR A 400 -1.56 6.01 19.51
N TYR A 401 -0.46 5.69 20.21
CA TYR A 401 0.51 4.71 19.71
C TYR A 401 0.03 3.26 19.81
N ILE A 402 -0.79 2.92 20.80
CA ILE A 402 -1.47 1.61 20.85
C ILE A 402 -2.40 1.45 19.66
N HIS A 403 -3.14 2.51 19.31
CA HIS A 403 -4.01 2.50 18.14
C HIS A 403 -3.21 2.33 16.83
N TYR A 404 -2.10 3.05 16.66
CA TYR A 404 -1.23 2.87 15.49
C TYR A 404 -0.64 1.47 15.40
N ARG A 405 -0.20 0.92 16.54
CA ARG A 405 0.27 -0.48 16.61
C ARG A 405 -0.82 -1.44 16.16
N ALA A 406 -2.04 -1.31 16.71
CA ALA A 406 -3.16 -2.18 16.37
C ALA A 406 -3.55 -2.09 14.88
N ILE A 407 -3.50 -0.88 14.29
CA ILE A 407 -3.72 -0.70 12.85
C ILE A 407 -2.65 -1.45 12.05
N LEU A 408 -1.37 -1.31 12.39
CA LEU A 408 -0.29 -1.91 11.61
C LEU A 408 -0.14 -3.42 11.83
N GLU A 409 -0.54 -3.93 12.99
CA GLU A 409 -0.60 -5.37 13.28
C GLU A 409 -1.85 -6.03 12.66
N GLY A 410 -2.99 -5.33 12.60
CA GLY A 410 -4.26 -5.83 12.06
C GLY A 410 -4.47 -5.54 10.56
N SER A 411 -3.73 -4.58 9.99
CA SER A 411 -3.75 -4.21 8.58
C SER A 411 -2.34 -3.86 8.11
N VAL A 412 -1.68 -4.81 7.45
CA VAL A 412 -0.34 -4.62 6.83
C VAL A 412 -0.41 -3.73 5.56
N SER A 413 -1.37 -2.81 5.51
CA SER A 413 -1.74 -2.05 4.31
C SER A 413 -2.27 -0.64 4.63
N SER A 414 -1.79 -0.02 5.71
CA SER A 414 -1.99 1.42 5.95
C SER A 414 -1.12 2.25 4.98
N PRO A 415 -1.69 3.19 4.20
CA PRO A 415 -1.02 3.86 3.06
C PRO A 415 -0.16 5.09 3.37
N ASP A 416 0.13 5.41 4.62
CA ASP A 416 1.03 6.51 4.95
C ASP A 416 2.20 5.95 5.77
N PHE A 417 3.45 5.99 5.26
CA PHE A 417 4.50 6.89 5.76
C PHE A 417 5.93 6.54 5.28
N VAL A 418 6.42 7.26 4.25
CA VAL A 418 7.82 7.22 3.81
C VAL A 418 8.65 8.23 4.60
N ALA A 419 9.43 7.77 5.60
CA ALA A 419 10.69 8.38 6.08
C ALA A 419 11.14 7.78 7.42
N LYS A 420 11.67 6.54 7.47
CA LYS A 420 11.93 5.90 8.78
C LYS A 420 13.21 5.08 8.95
N GLU A 421 14.24 5.25 8.13
CA GLU A 421 15.50 4.53 8.40
C GLU A 421 16.34 5.18 9.52
N GLU A 422 16.48 6.51 9.47
CA GLU A 422 17.26 7.27 10.45
C GLU A 422 16.53 7.37 11.81
N GLU A 423 15.19 7.39 11.80
CA GLU A 423 14.38 7.44 13.02
C GLU A 423 14.33 6.07 13.75
N ILE A 424 14.27 4.94 13.02
CA ILE A 424 14.41 3.59 13.60
C ILE A 424 15.76 3.46 14.29
N ARG A 425 16.84 3.87 13.62
CA ARG A 425 18.18 3.77 14.18
C ARG A 425 18.30 4.60 15.46
N ARG A 426 17.84 5.85 15.44
CA ARG A 426 17.84 6.74 16.62
C ARG A 426 17.02 6.20 17.78
N THR A 427 15.82 5.68 17.52
CA THR A 427 14.96 5.13 18.59
C THR A 427 15.61 3.90 19.22
N ARG A 428 16.21 3.00 18.41
CA ARG A 428 16.94 1.82 18.91
C ARG A 428 18.21 2.20 19.68
N ASP A 429 18.96 3.19 19.21
CA ASP A 429 20.14 3.71 19.90
C ASP A 429 19.75 4.30 21.27
N LEU A 430 18.64 5.04 21.37
CA LEU A 430 18.14 5.60 22.62
C LEU A 430 17.63 4.54 23.60
N LEU A 431 16.98 3.48 23.12
CA LEU A 431 16.52 2.37 23.97
C LEU A 431 17.68 1.56 24.55
N THR A 432 18.77 1.43 23.79
CA THR A 432 19.95 0.66 24.20
C THR A 432 20.89 1.45 25.12
N HIS A 433 21.01 2.77 24.93
CA HIS A 433 21.91 3.63 25.70
C HIS A 433 21.21 4.43 26.82
N GLY A 434 19.88 4.35 26.91
CA GLY A 434 19.07 5.12 27.85
C GLY A 434 18.76 6.53 27.34
N ILE A 435 17.70 7.14 27.88
CA ILE A 435 17.14 8.41 27.39
C ILE A 435 17.86 9.66 27.97
N HIS A 436 18.92 9.45 28.77
CA HIS A 436 19.62 10.53 29.43
C HIS A 436 20.57 11.28 28.47
N ARG A 437 20.37 12.61 28.34
CA ARG A 437 21.29 13.48 27.59
C ARG A 437 22.37 14.02 28.51
N GLY A 438 23.62 13.60 28.28
CA GLY A 438 24.79 14.16 28.97
C GLY A 438 24.98 15.66 28.69
N SER A 439 25.90 16.30 29.42
CA SER A 439 26.18 17.73 29.27
C SER A 439 26.57 18.12 27.84
N GLU A 440 27.28 17.25 27.13
CA GLU A 440 27.72 17.46 25.75
C GLU A 440 26.52 17.41 24.78
N ALA A 441 25.69 16.37 24.85
CA ALA A 441 24.46 16.24 24.05
C ALA A 441 23.45 17.39 24.32
N ARG A 442 23.42 17.95 25.54
CA ARG A 442 22.63 19.16 25.83
C ARG A 442 23.17 20.40 25.12
N SER A 443 24.50 20.51 24.99
CA SER A 443 25.13 21.64 24.28
C SER A 443 24.93 21.59 22.76
N GLU A 444 24.79 20.38 22.19
CA GLU A 444 24.47 20.15 20.78
C GLU A 444 23.03 20.56 20.41
N GLY A 445 22.17 20.74 21.42
CA GLY A 445 20.78 21.12 21.24
C GLY A 445 19.90 19.95 20.83
N ILE A 446 18.66 20.28 20.48
CA ILE A 446 17.62 19.27 20.25
C ILE A 446 17.90 18.52 18.94
N PRO A 447 17.85 17.18 18.93
CA PRO A 447 18.02 16.39 17.71
C PRO A 447 17.05 16.81 16.61
N LYS A 448 17.45 16.67 15.35
CA LYS A 448 16.60 16.98 14.19
C LYS A 448 15.29 16.17 14.27
N GLN A 449 14.17 16.87 14.38
CA GLN A 449 12.82 16.31 14.43
C GLN A 449 12.20 16.25 13.03
N ASP A 450 11.41 15.21 12.78
CA ASP A 450 10.58 15.06 11.59
C ASP A 450 9.12 15.29 11.97
N VAL A 451 8.47 16.30 11.37
CA VAL A 451 7.19 16.82 11.85
C VAL A 451 6.11 16.93 10.78
N ASP A 452 6.35 16.42 9.57
CA ASP A 452 5.35 16.43 8.49
C ASP A 452 4.56 15.11 8.43
N TYR A 453 3.91 14.73 9.55
CA TYR A 453 3.01 13.55 9.54
C TYR A 453 1.66 13.78 8.84
N LYS A 454 1.26 15.04 8.63
CA LYS A 454 -0.09 15.40 8.17
C LYS A 454 -0.21 16.25 6.91
N LYS A 455 0.88 16.75 6.32
CA LYS A 455 0.77 17.68 5.16
C LYS A 455 0.19 17.06 3.88
N SER A 456 0.03 15.74 3.82
CA SER A 456 -0.52 15.02 2.67
C SER A 456 -2.06 15.02 2.58
N GLN A 457 -2.81 15.58 3.55
CA GLN A 457 -4.29 15.60 3.48
C GLN A 457 -4.96 16.95 3.22
N GLU A 458 -4.28 18.11 3.28
CA GLU A 458 -4.96 19.42 3.19
C GLU A 458 -4.46 20.36 2.07
N SER A 459 -3.46 20.00 1.27
CA SER A 459 -3.02 20.83 0.13
C SER A 459 -3.82 20.55 -1.16
N GLY A 460 -5.14 20.50 -1.03
CA GLY A 460 -6.08 20.18 -2.13
C GLY A 460 -7.26 21.13 -2.29
N GLN A 461 -7.29 22.29 -1.61
CA GLN A 461 -8.27 23.35 -1.88
C GLN A 461 -7.65 24.72 -1.58
N SER A 462 -7.03 25.34 -2.58
CA SER A 462 -7.01 26.80 -2.75
C SER A 462 -6.28 27.14 -4.05
N GLY A 463 -7.03 27.68 -5.00
CA GLY A 463 -6.51 28.11 -6.30
C GLY A 463 -7.68 28.37 -7.25
N SER A 464 -8.36 29.50 -7.04
CA SER A 464 -9.17 30.16 -8.07
C SER A 464 -8.30 30.63 -9.23
#